data_AF-A0A971WL16-F1
#
_entry.id   AF-A0A971WL16-F1
#
_cell.length_a   1.000
_cell.length_b   1.000
_cell.length_c   1.000
_cell.angle_alpha   90.00
_cell.angle_beta   90.00
_cell.angle_gamma   90.00
#
_symmetry.space_group_name_H-M   'P 1'
#
loop_
_entity.id
_entity.type
_entity.pdbx_description
1 polymer ?
#
loop_
_entity_poly.entity_id
_entity_poly.type
_entity_poly.pdbx_seq_one_letter_code
_entity_poly.pdbx_strand_id
1 'polypeptide(L)'
;MNRKHLFAILVILTIAASATFAAVATPAATVNLTKTTIISTAQLDSAVKSYESQGVTNVSALQVLQSMIGQELILQGAARDGVTLTEDQKDSLLASQKASLEQQIGQTMTDEQFQQVLSEQLGMTVSEYRDSIAQQYVIQSYVASKKQNMFSAEALTPTDKEINTFYRKNASQFVNPEAVKISVILMNKTDDAQKNAEILAKLQGVLAQVKNGSITFEKAVSLYSEDTASKSKGGEVGWLTIDNTEYQNLFGEAFFNEAFDLDDGEITPEVIDSNIGYVILKVLQHTSFKVLSLTDPLSPTESATVTDYIVYLLQQQKASEVFNQASALVIDELTKEARINILYKEAN
;
A
#
# COMPACT_ATOMS: atom_id res chain seq x y z
N MET A 1 -9.01 13.79 2.81
CA MET A 1 -9.38 12.36 2.93
C MET A 1 -8.99 11.90 4.34
N ASN A 2 -9.94 11.39 5.14
CA ASN A 2 -9.68 11.00 6.53
C ASN A 2 -8.59 9.92 6.62
N ARG A 3 -7.47 10.24 7.29
CA ARG A 3 -6.33 9.36 7.60
C ARG A 3 -6.66 8.14 8.50
N LYS A 4 -7.92 7.77 8.66
CA LYS A 4 -8.34 6.67 9.55
C LYS A 4 -8.40 5.30 8.89
N HIS A 5 -8.20 5.18 7.58
CA HIS A 5 -8.24 3.89 6.89
C HIS A 5 -7.18 3.83 5.79
N LEU A 6 -5.93 3.52 6.15
CA LEU A 6 -4.88 3.22 5.16
C LEU A 6 -3.97 2.08 5.62
N PHE A 7 -4.58 0.98 6.07
CA PHE A 7 -3.86 -0.29 6.27
C PHE A 7 -4.52 -1.33 5.35
N ALA A 8 -4.26 -1.24 4.06
CA ALA A 8 -4.53 -2.36 3.17
C ALA A 8 -3.34 -3.33 3.31
N ILE A 9 -3.34 -4.15 4.36
CA ILE A 9 -2.52 -5.38 4.35
C ILE A 9 -3.06 -6.21 3.19
N LEU A 10 -2.19 -6.60 2.26
CA LEU A 10 -2.56 -7.49 1.16
C LEU A 10 -3.04 -8.82 1.78
N VAL A 11 -4.36 -8.99 1.90
CA VAL A 11 -4.98 -10.19 2.47
C VAL A 11 -4.85 -11.31 1.43
N ILE A 12 -3.77 -12.09 1.50
CA ILE A 12 -3.72 -13.39 0.85
C ILE A 12 -4.46 -14.36 1.77
N LEU A 13 -5.57 -14.90 1.26
CA LEU A 13 -6.54 -15.68 2.01
C LEU A 13 -5.94 -17.05 2.42
N THR A 14 -5.43 -17.12 3.64
CA THR A 14 -5.00 -18.37 4.28
C THR A 14 -6.09 -18.85 5.20
N ILE A 15 -6.63 -20.05 4.97
CA ILE A 15 -7.59 -20.65 5.88
C ILE A 15 -6.79 -21.29 7.01
N ALA A 16 -6.60 -20.55 8.10
CA ALA A 16 -6.02 -21.13 9.31
C ALA A 16 -7.00 -22.19 9.84
N ALA A 17 -6.60 -23.46 9.76
CA ALA A 17 -7.34 -24.53 10.40
C ALA A 17 -7.16 -24.44 11.93
N SER A 18 -7.99 -23.63 12.60
CA SER A 18 -8.04 -23.62 14.06
C SER A 18 -8.64 -24.94 14.54
N ALA A 19 -7.78 -25.79 15.10
CA ALA A 19 -8.17 -27.06 15.71
C ALA A 19 -8.89 -26.80 17.04
N THR A 20 -10.15 -26.40 16.98
CA THR A 20 -11.03 -26.50 18.14
C THR A 20 -11.53 -27.94 18.21
N PHE A 21 -11.21 -28.64 19.30
CA PHE A 21 -11.84 -29.92 19.63
C PHE A 21 -13.32 -29.63 19.96
N ALA A 22 -14.18 -29.72 18.94
CA ALA A 22 -15.63 -29.71 19.09
C ALA A 22 -16.21 -30.91 18.33
N ALA A 23 -17.31 -31.46 18.87
CA ALA A 23 -18.09 -32.60 18.39
C ALA A 23 -17.96 -32.89 16.89
N VAL A 24 -17.64 -34.14 16.53
CA VAL A 24 -17.48 -34.71 15.17
C VAL A 24 -17.94 -33.73 14.08
N ALA A 25 -17.05 -32.83 13.66
CA ALA A 25 -17.40 -31.81 12.69
C ALA A 25 -17.82 -32.50 11.39
N THR A 26 -18.99 -32.14 10.85
CA THR A 26 -19.49 -32.72 9.60
C THR A 26 -18.45 -32.50 8.51
N PRO A 27 -17.92 -33.58 7.89
CA PRO A 27 -16.87 -33.43 6.90
C PRO A 27 -17.45 -32.90 5.59
N ALA A 28 -16.87 -31.83 5.07
CA ALA A 28 -17.08 -31.36 3.69
C ALA A 28 -16.20 -32.16 2.71
N ALA A 29 -14.97 -32.51 3.12
CA ALA A 29 -14.10 -33.42 2.39
C ALA A 29 -13.09 -34.12 3.30
N THR A 30 -12.52 -35.23 2.83
CA THR A 30 -11.34 -35.86 3.43
C THR A 30 -10.22 -35.95 2.40
N VAL A 31 -9.00 -35.59 2.78
CA VAL A 31 -7.80 -35.61 1.94
C VAL A 31 -6.76 -36.51 2.58
N ASN A 32 -6.24 -37.49 1.83
CA ASN A 32 -5.19 -38.38 2.30
C ASN A 32 -4.14 -38.62 1.21
N LEU A 33 -3.01 -37.92 1.31
CA LEU A 33 -1.79 -38.21 0.57
C LEU A 33 -0.77 -38.92 1.47
N THR A 34 -0.53 -38.40 2.67
CA THR A 34 0.32 -39.02 3.70
C THR A 34 -0.40 -39.25 5.02
N LYS A 35 -1.42 -38.43 5.32
CA LYS A 35 -2.29 -38.56 6.49
C LYS A 35 -3.71 -38.16 6.12
N THR A 36 -4.71 -38.76 6.76
CA THR A 36 -6.09 -38.33 6.59
C THR A 36 -6.31 -37.00 7.31
N THR A 37 -6.62 -35.95 6.55
CA THR A 37 -7.07 -34.65 7.06
C THR A 37 -8.53 -34.45 6.68
N ILE A 38 -9.33 -33.94 7.62
CA ILE A 38 -10.75 -33.62 7.41
C ILE A 38 -10.86 -32.12 7.20
N ILE A 39 -11.51 -31.73 6.10
CA ILE A 39 -12.00 -30.37 5.88
C ILE A 39 -13.48 -30.38 6.28
N SER A 40 -13.83 -29.66 7.33
CA SER A 40 -15.20 -29.59 7.85
C SER A 40 -16.07 -28.58 7.09
N THR A 41 -17.39 -28.76 7.14
CA THR A 41 -18.35 -27.77 6.62
C THR A 41 -18.20 -26.41 7.31
N ALA A 42 -17.90 -26.39 8.61
CA ALA A 42 -17.69 -25.13 9.35
C ALA A 42 -16.46 -24.35 8.86
N GLN A 43 -15.37 -25.04 8.49
CA GLN A 43 -14.20 -24.41 7.87
C GLN A 43 -14.53 -23.89 6.47
N LEU A 44 -15.29 -24.67 5.69
CA LEU A 44 -15.75 -24.26 4.37
C LEU A 44 -16.64 -23.01 4.45
N ASP A 45 -17.63 -22.99 5.34
CA ASP A 45 -18.54 -21.86 5.51
C ASP A 45 -17.80 -20.60 5.97
N SER A 46 -16.83 -20.75 6.88
CA SER A 46 -15.97 -19.64 7.31
C SER A 46 -15.13 -19.09 6.15
N ALA A 47 -14.59 -19.97 5.31
CA ALA A 47 -13.84 -19.58 4.13
C ALA A 47 -14.73 -18.84 3.11
N VAL A 48 -15.93 -19.36 2.82
CA VAL A 48 -16.91 -18.71 1.92
C VAL A 48 -17.27 -17.31 2.42
N LYS A 49 -17.59 -17.16 3.72
CA LYS A 49 -17.87 -15.85 4.33
C LYS A 49 -16.70 -14.87 4.23
N SER A 50 -15.46 -15.37 4.30
CA SER A 50 -14.27 -14.54 4.14
C SER A 50 -14.14 -13.99 2.71
N TYR A 51 -14.47 -14.79 1.69
CA TYR A 51 -14.53 -14.30 0.31
C TYR A 51 -15.66 -13.27 0.11
N GLU A 52 -16.84 -13.52 0.69
CA GLU A 52 -17.98 -12.60 0.64
C GLU A 52 -17.69 -11.26 1.32
N SER A 53 -17.02 -11.27 2.48
CA SER A 53 -16.66 -10.04 3.20
C SER A 53 -15.64 -9.19 2.44
N GLN A 54 -14.86 -9.79 1.54
CA GLN A 54 -13.94 -9.11 0.63
C GLN A 54 -14.62 -8.60 -0.65
N GLY A 55 -15.96 -8.71 -0.74
CA GLY A 55 -16.75 -8.19 -1.86
C GLY A 55 -16.82 -9.15 -3.05
N VAL A 56 -16.36 -10.39 -2.92
CA VAL A 56 -16.55 -11.41 -3.96
C VAL A 56 -18.02 -11.84 -3.93
N THR A 57 -18.72 -11.61 -5.03
CA THR A 57 -20.12 -12.03 -5.18
C THR A 57 -20.19 -13.40 -5.86
N ASN A 58 -21.25 -14.16 -5.58
CA ASN A 58 -21.47 -15.51 -6.14
C ASN A 58 -20.33 -16.50 -5.83
N VAL A 59 -19.84 -16.50 -4.59
CA VAL A 59 -18.79 -17.42 -4.13
C VAL A 59 -19.31 -18.86 -4.21
N SER A 60 -18.71 -19.69 -5.07
CA SER A 60 -19.04 -21.12 -5.11
C SER A 60 -18.35 -21.84 -3.97
N ALA A 61 -19.14 -22.37 -3.02
CA ALA A 61 -18.63 -23.19 -1.93
C ALA A 61 -17.86 -24.41 -2.45
N LEU A 62 -18.27 -25.02 -3.57
CA LEU A 62 -17.53 -26.10 -4.20
C LEU A 62 -16.13 -25.66 -4.67
N GLN A 63 -16.00 -24.48 -5.28
CA GLN A 63 -14.70 -23.96 -5.70
C GLN A 63 -13.80 -23.63 -4.51
N VAL A 64 -14.37 -23.06 -3.44
CA VAL A 64 -13.63 -22.82 -2.19
C VAL A 64 -13.15 -24.15 -1.58
N LEU A 65 -14.01 -25.16 -1.53
CA LEU A 65 -13.64 -26.50 -1.04
C LEU A 65 -12.53 -27.13 -1.87
N GLN A 66 -12.58 -26.99 -3.20
CA GLN A 66 -11.52 -27.47 -4.10
C GLN A 66 -10.18 -26.76 -3.83
N SER A 67 -10.21 -25.45 -3.58
CA SER A 67 -9.02 -24.69 -3.18
C SER A 67 -8.45 -25.22 -1.86
N MET A 68 -9.29 -25.46 -0.85
CA MET A 68 -8.88 -26.03 0.44
C MET A 68 -8.25 -27.42 0.29
N ILE A 69 -8.85 -28.29 -0.53
CA ILE A 69 -8.30 -29.62 -0.84
C ILE A 69 -6.92 -29.48 -1.49
N GLY A 70 -6.78 -28.58 -2.47
CA GLY A 70 -5.52 -28.32 -3.16
C GLY A 70 -4.42 -27.84 -2.22
N GLN A 71 -4.72 -26.90 -1.31
CA GLN A 71 -3.78 -26.43 -0.30
C GLN A 71 -3.34 -27.56 0.64
N GLU A 72 -4.29 -28.38 1.12
CA GLU A 72 -3.97 -29.51 1.99
C GLU A 72 -3.09 -30.55 1.27
N LEU A 73 -3.36 -30.84 0.00
CA LEU A 73 -2.51 -31.72 -0.82
C LEU A 73 -1.08 -31.18 -0.90
N ILE A 74 -0.93 -29.89 -1.24
CA ILE A 74 0.39 -29.23 -1.32
C ILE A 74 1.11 -29.32 0.03
N LEU A 75 0.44 -29.05 1.15
CA LEU A 75 1.04 -29.12 2.48
C LEU A 75 1.50 -30.54 2.84
N GLN A 76 0.68 -31.57 2.53
CA GLN A 76 1.07 -32.96 2.74
C GLN A 76 2.22 -33.39 1.82
N GLY A 77 2.23 -32.93 0.56
CA GLY A 77 3.30 -33.20 -0.39
C GLY A 77 4.61 -32.52 0.01
N ALA A 78 4.54 -31.27 0.46
CA ALA A 78 5.67 -30.53 1.01
C ALA A 78 6.26 -31.24 2.23
N ALA A 79 5.43 -31.63 3.19
CA ALA A 79 5.88 -32.36 4.38
C ALA A 79 6.51 -33.72 4.03
N ARG A 80 5.93 -34.46 3.08
CA ARG A 80 6.49 -35.73 2.57
C ARG A 80 7.89 -35.55 1.99
N ASP A 81 8.08 -34.47 1.25
CA ASP A 81 9.32 -34.18 0.54
C ASP A 81 10.31 -33.36 1.40
N GLY A 82 10.01 -33.17 2.70
CA GLY A 82 10.88 -32.51 3.67
C GLY A 82 10.87 -30.98 3.64
N VAL A 83 9.93 -30.36 2.92
CA VAL A 83 9.74 -28.90 2.90
C VAL A 83 8.82 -28.50 4.05
N THR A 84 9.43 -28.16 5.18
CA THR A 84 8.73 -27.74 6.42
C THR A 84 9.49 -26.59 7.08
N LEU A 85 8.82 -25.85 7.97
CA LEU A 85 9.44 -24.82 8.81
C LEU A 85 9.58 -25.30 10.26
N THR A 86 10.73 -25.01 10.88
CA THR A 86 10.91 -25.13 12.34
C THR A 86 10.17 -24.01 13.07
N GLU A 87 9.94 -24.17 14.37
CA GLU A 87 9.28 -23.12 15.17
C GLU A 87 10.07 -21.80 15.14
N ASP A 88 11.40 -21.85 15.24
CA ASP A 88 12.25 -20.65 15.12
C ASP A 88 12.12 -19.95 13.75
N GLN A 89 11.95 -20.73 12.68
CA GLN A 89 11.74 -20.17 11.34
C GLN A 89 10.37 -19.50 11.21
N LYS A 90 9.33 -20.07 11.82
CA LYS A 90 8.00 -19.45 11.87
C LYS A 90 8.02 -18.15 12.69
N ASP A 91 8.74 -18.13 13.81
CA ASP A 91 8.93 -16.92 14.63
C ASP A 91 9.68 -15.83 13.86
N SER A 92 10.72 -16.22 13.14
CA SER A 92 11.49 -15.32 12.27
C SER A 92 10.62 -14.76 11.13
N LEU A 93 9.74 -15.58 10.56
CA LEU A 93 8.81 -15.15 9.51
C LEU A 93 7.79 -14.14 10.05
N LEU A 94 7.24 -14.38 11.25
CA LEU A 94 6.34 -13.44 11.92
C LEU A 94 7.03 -12.10 12.21
N ALA A 95 8.26 -12.14 12.72
CA ALA A 95 9.05 -10.93 12.99
C ALA A 95 9.34 -10.14 11.70
N SER A 96 9.68 -10.83 10.60
CA SER A 96 9.86 -10.19 9.29
C SER A 96 8.57 -9.56 8.76
N GLN A 97 7.44 -10.21 8.98
CA GLN A 97 6.14 -9.70 8.57
C GLN A 97 5.73 -8.45 9.37
N LYS A 98 5.99 -8.45 10.68
CA LYS A 98 5.82 -7.27 11.54
C LYS A 98 6.72 -6.11 11.09
N ALA A 99 8.01 -6.35 10.89
CA ALA A 99 8.96 -5.33 10.46
C ALA A 99 8.58 -4.72 9.09
N SER A 100 8.06 -5.54 8.17
CA SER A 100 7.57 -5.06 6.87
C SER A 100 6.37 -4.12 7.01
N LEU A 101 5.44 -4.44 7.93
CA LEU A 101 4.32 -3.57 8.24
C LEU A 101 4.79 -2.25 8.89
N GLU A 102 5.71 -2.31 9.85
CA GLU A 102 6.31 -1.14 10.50
C GLU A 102 6.98 -0.20 9.48
N GLN A 103 7.69 -0.77 8.51
CA GLN A 103 8.31 0.00 7.42
C GLN A 103 7.26 0.65 6.51
N GLN A 104 6.19 -0.06 6.16
CA GLN A 104 5.11 0.48 5.33
C GLN A 104 4.41 1.67 6.01
N ILE A 105 4.30 1.65 7.34
CA ILE A 105 3.56 2.66 8.10
C ILE A 105 4.48 3.76 8.66
N GLY A 106 5.80 3.60 8.54
CA GLY A 106 6.80 4.55 9.02
C GLY A 106 6.86 4.66 10.55
N GLN A 107 6.40 3.63 11.27
CA GLN A 107 6.33 3.63 12.74
C GLN A 107 6.53 2.21 13.28
N THR A 108 7.23 2.10 14.41
CA THR A 108 7.39 0.84 15.14
C THR A 108 6.14 0.50 15.97
N MET A 109 5.87 -0.79 16.14
CA MET A 109 4.70 -1.29 16.84
C MET A 109 5.11 -2.17 18.03
N THR A 110 4.43 -2.03 19.17
CA THR A 110 4.55 -3.02 20.24
C THR A 110 3.87 -4.33 19.84
N ASP A 111 4.14 -5.41 20.56
CA ASP A 111 3.51 -6.70 20.29
C ASP A 111 1.99 -6.65 20.54
N GLU A 112 1.55 -5.86 21.51
CA GLU A 112 0.12 -5.61 21.79
C GLU A 112 -0.54 -4.84 20.64
N GLN A 113 0.13 -3.82 20.10
CA GLN A 113 -0.37 -3.08 18.94
C GLN A 113 -0.46 -3.97 17.71
N PHE A 114 0.54 -4.84 17.50
CA PHE A 114 0.52 -5.80 16.41
C PHE A 114 -0.61 -6.81 16.57
N GLN A 115 -0.80 -7.37 17.78
CA GLN A 115 -1.92 -8.25 18.08
C GLN A 115 -3.27 -7.56 17.84
N GLN A 116 -3.41 -6.31 18.27
CA GLN A 116 -4.64 -5.53 18.05
C GLN A 116 -4.93 -5.39 16.56
N VAL A 117 -3.94 -5.01 15.76
CA VAL A 117 -4.07 -4.90 14.29
C VAL A 117 -4.51 -6.23 13.68
N LEU A 118 -3.90 -7.35 14.04
CA LEU A 118 -4.29 -8.67 13.53
C LEU A 118 -5.72 -9.04 13.93
N SER A 119 -6.12 -8.74 15.17
CA SER A 119 -7.46 -9.03 15.66
C SER A 119 -8.54 -8.17 15.00
N GLU A 120 -8.27 -6.88 14.78
CA GLU A 120 -9.23 -5.93 14.23
C GLU A 120 -9.36 -6.05 12.71
N GLN A 121 -8.24 -6.31 12.00
CA GLN A 121 -8.22 -6.36 10.55
C GLN A 121 -8.46 -7.76 9.99
N LEU A 122 -7.91 -8.79 10.65
CA LEU A 122 -7.95 -10.16 10.15
C LEU A 122 -8.82 -11.09 11.01
N GLY A 123 -9.21 -10.68 12.21
CA GLY A 123 -9.97 -11.54 13.14
C GLY A 123 -9.14 -12.74 13.63
N MET A 124 -7.81 -12.64 13.61
CA MET A 124 -6.89 -13.73 13.95
C MET A 124 -6.09 -13.42 15.20
N THR A 125 -5.78 -14.47 15.96
CA THR A 125 -4.72 -14.40 16.99
C THR A 125 -3.34 -14.37 16.34
N VAL A 126 -2.32 -13.92 17.09
CA VAL A 126 -0.93 -13.95 16.63
C VAL A 126 -0.48 -15.36 16.27
N SER A 127 -0.92 -16.36 17.05
CA SER A 127 -0.62 -17.77 16.81
C SER A 127 -1.21 -18.27 15.50
N GLU A 128 -2.48 -17.98 15.24
CA GLU A 128 -3.15 -18.37 13.99
C GLU A 128 -2.52 -17.67 12.79
N TYR A 129 -2.20 -16.39 12.92
CA TYR A 129 -1.54 -15.62 11.87
C TYR A 129 -0.15 -16.18 11.55
N ARG A 130 0.64 -16.49 12.57
CA ARG A 130 1.95 -17.13 12.44
C ARG A 130 1.89 -18.46 11.69
N ASP A 131 0.93 -19.32 12.03
CA ASP A 131 0.76 -20.61 11.34
C ASP A 131 0.26 -20.41 9.91
N SER A 132 -0.59 -19.42 9.66
CA SER A 132 -1.09 -19.04 8.34
C SER A 132 0.06 -18.61 7.40
N ILE A 133 0.89 -17.66 7.82
CA ILE A 133 2.01 -17.17 7.00
C ILE A 133 3.05 -18.28 6.78
N ALA A 134 3.25 -19.16 7.76
CA ALA A 134 4.12 -20.32 7.65
C ALA A 134 3.61 -21.33 6.61
N GLN A 135 2.32 -21.67 6.65
CA GLN A 135 1.70 -22.53 5.62
C GLN A 135 1.81 -21.90 4.24
N GLN A 136 1.52 -20.61 4.12
CA GLN A 136 1.61 -19.86 2.87
C GLN A 136 3.04 -19.84 2.30
N TYR A 137 4.05 -19.72 3.17
CA TYR A 137 5.45 -19.84 2.77
C TYR A 137 5.82 -21.26 2.30
N VAL A 138 5.36 -22.30 3.00
CA VAL A 138 5.59 -23.70 2.61
C VAL A 138 4.94 -24.01 1.27
N ILE A 139 3.69 -23.59 1.06
CA ILE A 139 3.00 -23.75 -0.23
C ILE A 139 3.80 -23.05 -1.34
N GLN A 140 4.18 -21.79 -1.13
CA GLN A 140 4.93 -21.02 -2.12
C GLN A 140 6.26 -21.66 -2.48
N SER A 141 7.06 -21.99 -1.47
CA SER A 141 8.38 -22.59 -1.67
C SER A 141 8.29 -23.97 -2.32
N TYR A 142 7.30 -24.79 -1.96
CA TYR A 142 7.10 -26.10 -2.55
C TYR A 142 6.66 -26.03 -4.01
N VAL A 143 5.67 -25.20 -4.34
CA VAL A 143 5.20 -25.00 -5.72
C VAL A 143 6.33 -24.44 -6.59
N ALA A 144 7.04 -23.42 -6.12
CA ALA A 144 8.17 -22.84 -6.83
C ALA A 144 9.29 -23.86 -7.07
N SER A 145 9.60 -24.71 -6.08
CA SER A 145 10.58 -25.78 -6.21
C SER A 145 10.15 -26.84 -7.24
N LYS A 146 8.88 -27.28 -7.22
CA LYS A 146 8.37 -28.30 -8.15
C LYS A 146 8.20 -27.83 -9.59
N LYS A 147 8.06 -26.51 -9.80
CA LYS A 147 7.79 -25.90 -11.10
C LYS A 147 8.77 -24.76 -11.42
N GLN A 148 10.02 -24.88 -10.96
CA GLN A 148 11.05 -23.83 -11.04
C GLN A 148 11.16 -23.16 -12.42
N ASN A 149 11.07 -23.93 -13.50
CA ASN A 149 11.18 -23.41 -14.87
C ASN A 149 10.06 -22.40 -15.25
N MET A 150 8.90 -22.48 -14.58
CA MET A 150 7.80 -21.54 -14.81
C MET A 150 8.10 -20.16 -14.22
N PHE A 151 8.97 -20.07 -13.21
CA PHE A 151 9.34 -18.82 -12.52
C PHE A 151 10.63 -18.20 -13.08
N SER A 152 10.98 -18.50 -14.33
CA SER A 152 12.15 -17.91 -14.98
C SER A 152 12.00 -16.40 -15.15
N ALA A 153 13.14 -15.68 -15.18
CA ALA A 153 13.14 -14.24 -15.43
C ALA A 153 12.44 -13.88 -16.75
N GLU A 154 12.61 -14.71 -17.78
CA GLU A 154 11.93 -14.55 -19.07
C GLU A 154 10.40 -14.66 -18.93
N ALA A 155 9.90 -15.66 -18.20
CA ALA A 155 8.46 -15.85 -17.99
C ALA A 155 7.81 -14.68 -17.23
N LEU A 156 8.55 -14.08 -16.29
CA LEU A 156 8.06 -12.98 -15.47
C LEU A 156 8.24 -11.61 -16.12
N THR A 157 9.09 -11.48 -17.14
CA THR A 157 9.33 -10.20 -17.81
C THR A 157 8.16 -9.83 -18.73
N PRO A 158 7.52 -8.66 -18.54
CA PRO A 158 6.51 -8.16 -19.45
C PRO A 158 7.14 -7.78 -20.79
N THR A 159 6.44 -8.08 -21.87
CA THR A 159 6.81 -7.67 -23.23
C THR A 159 6.42 -6.22 -23.47
N ASP A 160 7.09 -5.56 -24.41
CA ASP A 160 6.72 -4.20 -24.84
C ASP A 160 5.25 -4.10 -25.24
N LYS A 161 4.71 -5.15 -25.87
CA LYS A 161 3.30 -5.19 -26.27
C LYS A 161 2.36 -5.15 -25.06
N GLU A 162 2.69 -5.87 -23.98
CA GLU A 162 1.91 -5.87 -22.73
C GLU A 162 1.99 -4.50 -22.05
N ILE A 163 3.20 -3.94 -21.94
CA ILE A 163 3.44 -2.60 -21.35
C ILE A 163 2.62 -1.55 -22.11
N ASN A 164 2.75 -1.49 -23.43
CA ASN A 164 2.01 -0.55 -24.27
C ASN A 164 0.49 -0.77 -24.19
N THR A 165 0.03 -2.02 -24.08
CA THR A 165 -1.40 -2.32 -23.97
C THR A 165 -1.95 -1.88 -22.61
N PHE A 166 -1.20 -2.12 -21.54
CA PHE A 166 -1.54 -1.66 -20.20
C PHE A 166 -1.63 -0.13 -20.17
N TYR A 167 -0.62 0.56 -20.69
CA TYR A 167 -0.61 2.01 -20.77
C TYR A 167 -1.83 2.55 -21.53
N ARG A 168 -2.11 2.07 -22.75
CA ARG A 168 -3.26 2.55 -23.54
C ARG A 168 -4.60 2.36 -22.82
N LYS A 169 -4.76 1.28 -22.06
CA LYS A 169 -6.01 1.00 -21.30
C LYS A 169 -6.14 1.86 -20.05
N ASN A 170 -5.02 2.33 -19.48
CA ASN A 170 -4.97 3.02 -18.20
C ASN A 170 -4.37 4.42 -18.29
N ALA A 171 -4.23 5.01 -19.49
CA ALA A 171 -3.52 6.26 -19.71
C ALA A 171 -4.06 7.42 -18.87
N SER A 172 -5.37 7.43 -18.58
CA SER A 172 -6.01 8.44 -17.73
C SER A 172 -5.59 8.39 -16.25
N GLN A 173 -4.98 7.29 -15.80
CA GLN A 173 -4.44 7.15 -14.44
C GLN A 173 -3.01 7.69 -14.34
N PHE A 174 -2.33 7.89 -15.47
CA PHE A 174 -0.96 8.39 -15.55
C PHE A 174 -1.00 9.88 -15.86
N VAL A 175 -1.37 10.67 -14.85
CA VAL A 175 -1.43 12.13 -14.95
C VAL A 175 -0.69 12.75 -13.79
N ASN A 176 0.06 13.82 -14.08
CA ASN A 176 0.49 14.75 -13.05
C ASN A 176 -0.50 15.90 -13.03
N PRO A 177 -1.17 16.15 -11.88
CA PRO A 177 -1.90 17.38 -11.70
C PRO A 177 -0.95 18.57 -11.80
N GLU A 178 -1.51 19.75 -12.03
CA GLU A 178 -0.75 20.99 -11.86
C GLU A 178 -0.19 21.04 -10.43
N ALA A 179 1.09 21.42 -10.33
CA ALA A 179 1.82 21.37 -9.08
C ALA A 179 2.85 22.48 -9.00
N VAL A 180 3.04 23.02 -7.80
CA VAL A 180 4.03 24.04 -7.49
C VAL A 180 4.91 23.58 -6.34
N LYS A 181 6.22 23.72 -6.48
CA LYS A 181 7.18 23.57 -5.40
C LYS A 181 7.34 24.91 -4.71
N ILE A 182 7.10 24.99 -3.41
CA ILE A 182 6.98 26.28 -2.72
C ILE A 182 7.96 26.43 -1.55
N SER A 183 8.32 27.70 -1.29
CA SER A 183 9.00 28.14 -0.08
C SER A 183 8.19 29.24 0.60
N VAL A 184 8.09 29.21 1.94
CA VAL A 184 7.22 30.12 2.69
C VAL A 184 7.93 30.84 3.84
N ILE A 185 7.48 32.07 4.10
CA ILE A 185 7.72 32.81 5.34
C ILE A 185 6.37 32.92 6.05
N LEU A 186 6.22 32.24 7.18
CA LEU A 186 4.99 32.25 7.98
C LEU A 186 5.20 33.08 9.24
N MET A 187 4.25 33.94 9.60
CA MET A 187 4.12 34.48 10.96
C MET A 187 2.71 34.17 11.47
N ASN A 188 2.62 33.51 12.63
CA ASN A 188 1.36 33.00 13.13
C ASN A 188 0.44 34.13 13.61
N LYS A 189 -0.86 33.96 13.39
CA LYS A 189 -1.87 34.84 14.02
C LYS A 189 -1.95 34.58 15.52
N THR A 190 -2.45 35.57 16.23
CA THR A 190 -2.78 35.52 17.65
C THR A 190 -4.24 35.89 17.88
N ASP A 191 -4.73 35.73 19.10
CA ASP A 191 -6.09 36.18 19.47
C ASP A 191 -6.21 37.71 19.61
N ASP A 192 -5.10 38.44 19.50
CA ASP A 192 -5.05 39.90 19.64
C ASP A 192 -5.00 40.57 18.25
N ALA A 193 -6.06 41.31 17.92
CA ALA A 193 -6.19 42.01 16.65
C ALA A 193 -5.14 43.10 16.43
N GLN A 194 -4.72 43.82 17.49
CA GLN A 194 -3.67 44.84 17.38
C GLN A 194 -2.33 44.18 17.07
N LYS A 195 -2.01 43.09 17.77
CA LYS A 195 -0.80 42.32 17.51
C LYS A 195 -0.79 41.73 16.10
N ASN A 196 -1.93 41.25 15.61
CA ASN A 196 -2.06 40.75 14.24
C ASN A 196 -1.82 41.85 13.20
N ALA A 197 -2.27 43.09 13.45
CA ALA A 197 -1.97 44.23 12.58
C ALA A 197 -0.46 44.56 12.57
N GLU A 198 0.22 44.49 13.71
CA GLU A 198 1.67 44.67 13.81
C GLU A 198 2.45 43.58 13.07
N ILE A 199 2.01 42.31 13.18
CA ILE A 199 2.59 41.17 12.45
C ILE A 199 2.44 41.37 10.94
N LEU A 200 1.25 41.74 10.48
CA LEU A 200 0.99 42.01 9.06
C LEU A 200 1.87 43.14 8.54
N ALA A 201 1.94 44.28 9.24
CA ALA A 201 2.79 45.41 8.85
C ALA A 201 4.28 45.03 8.80
N LYS A 202 4.74 44.22 9.76
CA LYS A 202 6.10 43.68 9.77
C LYS A 202 6.36 42.81 8.54
N LEU A 203 5.45 41.89 8.23
CA LEU A 203 5.62 40.98 7.10
C LEU A 203 5.52 41.70 5.75
N GLN A 204 4.69 42.74 5.64
CA GLN A 204 4.67 43.64 4.46
C GLN A 204 6.03 44.34 4.27
N GLY A 205 6.66 44.79 5.37
CA GLY A 205 8.02 45.35 5.32
C GLY A 205 9.08 44.34 4.89
N VAL A 206 8.94 43.07 5.30
CA VAL A 206 9.80 41.97 4.83
C VAL A 206 9.60 41.72 3.34
N LEU A 207 8.35 41.64 2.87
CA LEU A 207 8.02 41.45 1.45
C LEU A 207 8.65 42.55 0.58
N ALA A 208 8.55 43.81 1.00
CA ALA A 208 9.15 44.94 0.29
C ALA A 208 10.68 44.81 0.18
N GLN A 209 11.36 44.43 1.27
CA GLN A 209 12.80 44.21 1.29
C GLN A 209 13.24 43.04 0.41
N VAL A 210 12.44 41.98 0.34
CA VAL A 210 12.73 40.84 -0.55
C VAL A 210 12.53 41.26 -2.01
N LYS A 211 11.43 41.93 -2.33
CA LYS A 211 11.12 42.40 -3.70
C LYS A 211 12.13 43.38 -4.26
N ASN A 212 12.66 44.27 -3.43
CA ASN A 212 13.67 45.25 -3.83
C ASN A 212 15.12 44.72 -3.73
N GLY A 213 15.30 43.46 -3.31
CA GLY A 213 16.59 42.80 -3.21
C GLY A 213 17.46 43.21 -2.01
N SER A 214 16.94 43.96 -1.04
CA SER A 214 17.68 44.34 0.19
C SER A 214 18.06 43.12 1.03
N ILE A 215 17.21 42.08 1.02
CA ILE A 215 17.49 40.78 1.63
C ILE A 215 17.02 39.67 0.68
N THR A 216 17.70 38.52 0.69
CA THR A 216 17.20 37.34 -0.04
C THR A 216 16.00 36.72 0.67
N PHE A 217 15.18 35.97 -0.06
CA PHE A 217 14.04 35.23 0.50
C PHE A 217 14.50 34.26 1.60
N GLU A 218 15.58 33.52 1.37
CA GLU A 218 16.11 32.52 2.29
C GLU A 218 16.64 33.18 3.58
N LYS A 219 17.22 34.38 3.47
CA LYS A 219 17.62 35.17 4.64
C LYS A 219 16.39 35.67 5.41
N ALA A 220 15.35 36.11 4.71
CA ALA A 220 14.09 36.51 5.32
C ALA A 220 13.42 35.34 6.06
N VAL A 221 13.41 34.12 5.49
CA VAL A 221 12.96 32.91 6.18
C VAL A 221 13.70 32.70 7.50
N SER A 222 15.04 32.73 7.46
CA SER A 222 15.87 32.53 8.65
C SER A 222 15.59 33.56 9.75
N LEU A 223 15.37 34.82 9.37
CA LEU A 223 15.14 35.91 10.33
C LEU A 223 13.71 35.97 10.87
N TYR A 224 12.71 35.70 10.03
CA TYR A 224 11.32 36.07 10.31
C TYR A 224 10.34 34.90 10.35
N SER A 225 10.60 33.79 9.66
CA SER A 225 9.64 32.69 9.60
C SER A 225 9.50 31.99 10.95
N GLU A 226 8.27 31.72 11.34
CA GLU A 226 7.88 30.95 12.53
C GLU A 226 7.56 29.49 12.19
N ASP A 227 7.59 29.11 10.90
CA ASP A 227 7.48 27.72 10.47
C ASP A 227 8.79 26.96 10.78
N THR A 228 8.83 26.31 11.93
CA THR A 228 10.02 25.58 12.40
C THR A 228 10.35 24.34 11.55
N ALA A 229 9.38 23.79 10.81
CA ALA A 229 9.57 22.58 10.02
C ALA A 229 10.34 22.85 8.70
N SER A 230 10.09 24.01 8.07
CA SER A 230 10.73 24.39 6.79
C SER A 230 11.89 25.38 6.96
N LYS A 231 11.98 26.10 8.08
CA LYS A 231 12.97 27.18 8.28
C LYS A 231 14.43 26.74 8.08
N SER A 232 14.80 25.53 8.52
CA SER A 232 16.14 24.98 8.31
C SER A 232 16.44 24.59 6.85
N LYS A 233 15.41 24.46 6.02
CA LYS A 233 15.45 24.14 4.59
C LYS A 233 15.20 25.38 3.73
N GLY A 234 15.47 26.57 4.25
CA GLY A 234 15.24 27.83 3.52
C GLY A 234 13.77 28.11 3.22
N GLY A 235 12.86 27.54 4.01
CA GLY A 235 11.41 27.75 3.89
C GLY A 235 10.73 26.76 2.96
N GLU A 236 11.49 25.84 2.35
CA GLU A 236 10.95 24.84 1.43
C GLU A 236 9.97 23.90 2.15
N VAL A 237 8.71 23.97 1.73
CA VAL A 237 7.63 23.11 2.22
C VAL A 237 7.52 21.85 1.37
N GLY A 238 7.84 21.96 0.08
CA GLY A 238 7.80 20.86 -0.88
C GLY A 238 6.84 21.12 -2.03
N TRP A 239 6.36 20.05 -2.65
CA TRP A 239 5.40 20.10 -3.76
C TRP A 239 3.96 20.17 -3.25
N LEU A 240 3.20 21.09 -3.82
CA LEU A 240 1.78 21.27 -3.64
C LEU A 240 1.09 20.96 -4.98
N THR A 241 0.14 20.04 -5.00
CA THR A 241 -0.70 19.74 -6.17
C THR A 241 -2.03 20.47 -6.07
N ILE A 242 -2.64 20.83 -7.22
CA ILE A 242 -3.90 21.59 -7.28
C ILE A 242 -5.07 20.89 -6.57
N ASP A 243 -4.98 19.57 -6.37
CA ASP A 243 -5.97 18.75 -5.67
C ASP A 243 -5.63 18.50 -4.18
N ASN A 244 -4.61 19.17 -3.64
CA ASN A 244 -4.17 19.00 -2.26
C ASN A 244 -5.10 19.67 -1.24
N THR A 245 -6.22 19.01 -0.97
CA THR A 245 -7.25 19.47 -0.02
C THR A 245 -6.76 19.65 1.41
N GLU A 246 -5.73 18.92 1.86
CA GLU A 246 -5.18 19.08 3.21
C GLU A 246 -4.52 20.44 3.37
N TYR A 247 -3.65 20.82 2.43
CA TYR A 247 -3.01 22.14 2.41
C TYR A 247 -4.02 23.26 2.16
N GLN A 248 -4.98 23.07 1.26
CA GLN A 248 -6.03 24.06 1.02
C GLN A 248 -6.85 24.34 2.29
N ASN A 249 -7.21 23.32 3.07
CA ASN A 249 -7.92 23.52 4.33
C ASN A 249 -7.03 24.19 5.39
N LEU A 250 -5.75 23.82 5.44
CA LEU A 250 -4.81 24.33 6.44
C LEU A 250 -4.43 25.79 6.19
N PHE A 251 -4.15 26.20 4.95
CA PHE A 251 -3.71 27.56 4.62
C PHE A 251 -4.86 28.44 4.11
N GLY A 252 -5.93 27.85 3.60
CA GLY A 252 -7.06 28.58 3.02
C GLY A 252 -6.91 28.81 1.51
N GLU A 253 -8.02 29.22 0.91
CA GLU A 253 -8.15 29.36 -0.55
C GLU A 253 -7.25 30.47 -1.11
N ALA A 254 -7.11 31.60 -0.42
CA ALA A 254 -6.27 32.72 -0.87
C ALA A 254 -4.80 32.31 -1.05
N PHE A 255 -4.27 31.52 -0.12
CA PHE A 255 -2.91 30.97 -0.25
C PHE A 255 -2.77 30.04 -1.45
N PHE A 256 -3.77 29.18 -1.62
CA PHE A 256 -3.75 28.18 -2.68
C PHE A 256 -3.81 28.85 -4.06
N ASN A 257 -4.76 29.77 -4.27
CA ASN A 257 -4.89 30.51 -5.52
C ASN A 257 -3.59 31.25 -5.87
N GLU A 258 -3.02 31.98 -4.91
CA GLU A 258 -1.78 32.70 -5.15
C GLU A 258 -0.60 31.78 -5.46
N ALA A 259 -0.52 30.59 -4.83
CA ALA A 259 0.55 29.64 -5.12
C ALA A 259 0.52 29.14 -6.57
N PHE A 260 -0.68 28.93 -7.15
CA PHE A 260 -0.86 28.43 -8.52
C PHE A 260 -0.96 29.53 -9.58
N ASP A 261 -1.11 30.80 -9.20
CA ASP A 261 -1.08 31.93 -10.14
C ASP A 261 0.35 32.41 -10.46
N LEU A 262 1.34 32.03 -9.65
CA LEU A 262 2.74 32.49 -9.75
C LEU A 262 3.60 31.60 -10.66
N ASP A 263 4.52 32.22 -11.40
CA ASP A 263 5.52 31.54 -12.23
C ASP A 263 6.77 31.12 -11.43
N ASP A 264 7.65 30.35 -12.08
CA ASP A 264 8.94 29.92 -11.54
C ASP A 264 9.78 31.10 -11.02
N GLY A 265 10.11 31.05 -9.72
CA GLY A 265 10.94 32.04 -9.04
C GLY A 265 10.18 33.26 -8.52
N GLU A 266 8.89 33.40 -8.83
CA GLU A 266 8.08 34.52 -8.38
C GLU A 266 7.71 34.42 -6.90
N ILE A 267 7.40 35.60 -6.34
CA ILE A 267 7.02 35.80 -4.94
C ILE A 267 5.70 36.54 -4.94
N THR A 268 4.85 36.24 -3.94
CA THR A 268 3.52 36.81 -3.82
C THR A 268 3.49 38.35 -4.00
N PRO A 269 2.48 38.90 -4.70
CA PRO A 269 2.28 40.33 -4.90
C PRO A 269 2.04 41.03 -3.55
N GLU A 270 1.32 40.37 -2.66
CA GLU A 270 0.98 40.86 -1.33
C GLU A 270 1.23 39.80 -0.26
N VAL A 271 1.13 40.20 1.00
CA VAL A 271 1.14 39.25 2.11
C VAL A 271 -0.21 38.52 2.11
N ILE A 272 -0.17 37.20 2.03
CA ILE A 272 -1.35 36.36 2.03
C ILE A 272 -1.89 36.27 3.46
N ASP A 273 -3.18 36.54 3.61
CA ASP A 273 -3.89 36.21 4.83
C ASP A 273 -4.38 34.75 4.81
N SER A 274 -3.70 33.87 5.54
CA SER A 274 -3.97 32.43 5.59
C SER A 274 -4.71 32.04 6.88
N ASN A 275 -5.25 30.82 6.91
CA ASN A 275 -5.92 30.26 8.08
C ASN A 275 -4.99 30.08 9.29
N ILE A 276 -3.68 29.89 9.08
CA ILE A 276 -2.70 29.66 10.15
C ILE A 276 -1.82 30.87 10.47
N GLY A 277 -1.92 31.95 9.69
CA GLY A 277 -1.05 33.11 9.84
C GLY A 277 -0.95 33.97 8.60
N TYR A 278 -0.04 34.93 8.63
CA TYR A 278 0.31 35.72 7.45
C TYR A 278 1.49 35.08 6.74
N VAL A 279 1.40 34.99 5.40
CA VAL A 279 2.36 34.24 4.58
C VAL A 279 2.91 35.08 3.45
N ILE A 280 4.22 34.98 3.22
CA ILE A 280 4.84 35.30 1.92
C ILE A 280 5.26 33.98 1.32
N LEU A 281 4.88 33.74 0.06
CA LEU A 281 5.21 32.53 -0.67
C LEU A 281 6.13 32.85 -1.85
N LYS A 282 7.03 31.91 -2.16
CA LYS A 282 7.85 31.89 -3.37
C LYS A 282 7.63 30.57 -4.09
N VAL A 283 7.32 30.61 -5.38
CA VAL A 283 7.30 29.43 -6.23
C VAL A 283 8.72 29.12 -6.68
N LEU A 284 9.21 27.93 -6.36
CA LEU A 284 10.52 27.44 -6.77
C LEU A 284 10.45 26.74 -8.13
N GLN A 285 9.32 26.08 -8.40
CA GLN A 285 9.04 25.39 -9.66
C GLN A 285 7.52 25.24 -9.83
N HIS A 286 7.02 25.38 -11.05
CA HIS A 286 5.63 25.27 -11.44
C HIS A 286 5.55 24.31 -12.63
N THR A 287 4.77 23.24 -12.46
CA THR A 287 4.48 22.26 -13.49
C THR A 287 2.99 22.26 -13.79
N SER A 288 2.63 22.41 -15.06
CA SER A 288 1.24 22.33 -15.50
C SER A 288 0.73 20.88 -15.54
N PHE A 289 -0.60 20.73 -15.61
CA PHE A 289 -1.23 19.44 -15.82
C PHE A 289 -0.64 18.71 -17.04
N LYS A 290 -0.25 17.45 -16.84
CA LYS A 290 0.33 16.63 -17.91
C LYS A 290 -0.17 15.19 -17.84
N VAL A 291 -0.65 14.66 -18.97
CA VAL A 291 -0.76 13.21 -19.15
C VAL A 291 0.63 12.66 -19.42
N LEU A 292 1.10 11.77 -18.54
CA LEU A 292 2.44 11.22 -18.58
C LEU A 292 2.56 10.19 -19.70
N SER A 293 3.64 10.29 -20.47
CA SER A 293 4.08 9.27 -21.42
C SER A 293 4.86 8.16 -20.71
N LEU A 294 5.11 7.06 -21.42
CA LEU A 294 5.85 5.91 -20.90
C LEU A 294 7.23 6.25 -20.33
N THR A 295 7.91 7.26 -20.88
CA THR A 295 9.26 7.67 -20.46
C THR A 295 9.25 8.79 -19.43
N ASP A 296 8.09 9.36 -19.13
CA ASP A 296 7.99 10.42 -18.13
C ASP A 296 8.13 9.83 -16.72
N PRO A 297 8.77 10.57 -15.79
CA PRO A 297 8.79 10.20 -14.39
C PRO A 297 7.37 10.26 -13.78
N LEU A 298 7.10 9.40 -12.79
CA LEU A 298 5.81 9.35 -12.09
C LEU A 298 5.54 10.61 -11.27
N SER A 299 6.59 11.27 -10.78
CA SER A 299 6.47 12.53 -10.05
C SER A 299 7.73 13.38 -10.25
N PRO A 300 7.67 14.70 -10.00
CA PRO A 300 8.84 15.56 -10.08
C PRO A 300 9.99 15.19 -9.14
N THR A 301 9.73 14.36 -8.12
CA THR A 301 10.70 13.96 -7.10
C THR A 301 11.25 12.54 -7.30
N GLU A 302 10.69 11.77 -8.24
CA GLU A 302 11.07 10.38 -8.46
C GLU A 302 11.70 10.18 -9.83
N SER A 303 12.71 9.30 -9.92
CA SER A 303 13.33 8.92 -11.19
C SER A 303 12.62 7.77 -11.90
N ALA A 304 11.73 7.05 -11.19
CA ALA A 304 10.98 5.94 -11.77
C ALA A 304 9.99 6.46 -12.82
N THR A 305 10.01 5.84 -14.00
CA THR A 305 9.13 6.21 -15.11
C THR A 305 7.79 5.49 -15.04
N VAL A 306 6.83 5.96 -15.83
CA VAL A 306 5.58 5.22 -16.08
C VAL A 306 5.87 3.79 -16.58
N THR A 307 6.91 3.60 -17.40
CA THR A 307 7.32 2.26 -17.84
C THR A 307 7.76 1.38 -16.67
N ASP A 308 8.62 1.89 -15.80
CA ASP A 308 9.13 1.12 -14.65
C ASP A 308 7.99 0.67 -13.74
N TYR A 309 7.02 1.58 -13.51
CA TYR A 309 5.84 1.26 -12.72
C TYR A 309 4.94 0.21 -13.37
N ILE A 310 4.67 0.35 -14.68
CA ILE A 310 3.88 -0.65 -15.42
C ILE A 310 4.58 -2.00 -15.44
N VAL A 311 5.91 -2.02 -15.63
CA VAL A 311 6.71 -3.25 -15.56
C VAL A 311 6.56 -3.91 -14.19
N TYR A 312 6.70 -3.14 -13.10
CA TYR A 312 6.48 -3.65 -11.76
C TYR A 312 5.08 -4.26 -11.59
N LEU A 313 4.02 -3.56 -11.99
CA LEU A 313 2.65 -4.08 -11.87
C LEU A 313 2.44 -5.36 -12.69
N LEU A 314 2.90 -5.38 -13.94
CA LEU A 314 2.75 -6.53 -14.83
C LEU A 314 3.59 -7.71 -14.37
N GLN A 315 4.79 -7.49 -13.80
CA GLN A 315 5.61 -8.55 -13.21
C GLN A 315 4.87 -9.21 -12.04
N GLN A 316 4.27 -8.41 -11.15
CA GLN A 316 3.49 -8.94 -10.02
C GLN A 316 2.26 -9.74 -10.51
N GLN A 317 1.56 -9.24 -11.52
CA GLN A 317 0.43 -9.95 -12.12
C GLN A 317 0.88 -11.27 -12.74
N LYS A 318 1.93 -11.26 -13.58
CA LYS A 318 2.48 -12.48 -14.19
C LYS A 318 2.95 -13.48 -13.15
N ALA A 319 3.64 -13.03 -12.10
CA ALA A 319 4.09 -13.90 -11.02
C ALA A 319 2.90 -14.59 -10.34
N SER A 320 1.80 -13.87 -10.10
CA SER A 320 0.57 -14.45 -9.56
C SER A 320 -0.07 -15.47 -10.52
N GLU A 321 -0.17 -15.16 -11.81
CA GLU A 321 -0.71 -16.07 -12.83
C GLU A 321 0.12 -17.34 -12.96
N VAL A 322 1.44 -17.20 -13.05
CA VAL A 322 2.41 -18.31 -13.08
C VAL A 322 2.28 -19.16 -11.83
N PHE A 323 2.18 -18.54 -10.65
CA PHE A 323 2.02 -19.25 -9.39
C PHE A 323 0.73 -20.08 -9.35
N ASN A 324 -0.39 -19.51 -9.82
CA ASN A 324 -1.67 -20.20 -9.87
C ASN A 324 -1.62 -21.40 -10.83
N GLN A 325 -1.02 -21.24 -12.01
CA GLN A 325 -0.84 -22.33 -12.96
C GLN A 325 0.08 -23.43 -12.41
N ALA A 326 1.21 -23.04 -11.81
CA ALA A 326 2.14 -23.98 -11.19
C ALA A 326 1.46 -24.76 -10.05
N SER A 327 0.68 -24.07 -9.21
CA SER A 327 -0.09 -24.70 -8.13
C SER A 327 -1.09 -25.71 -8.67
N ALA A 328 -1.84 -25.37 -9.73
CA ALA A 328 -2.79 -26.28 -10.36
C ALA A 328 -2.11 -27.55 -10.90
N LEU A 329 -0.94 -27.42 -11.53
CA LEU A 329 -0.17 -28.58 -12.02
C LEU A 329 0.36 -29.46 -10.88
N VAL A 330 0.85 -28.85 -9.80
CA VAL A 330 1.28 -29.60 -8.61
C VAL A 330 0.09 -30.33 -7.96
N ILE A 331 -1.07 -29.67 -7.85
CA ILE A 331 -2.29 -30.29 -7.31
C ILE A 331 -2.74 -31.45 -8.19
N ASP A 332 -2.71 -31.33 -9.52
CA ASP A 332 -3.05 -32.42 -10.45
C ASP A 332 -2.13 -33.64 -10.28
N GLU A 333 -0.82 -33.41 -10.11
CA GLU A 333 0.15 -34.47 -9.82
C GLU A 333 -0.15 -35.17 -8.50
N LEU A 334 -0.36 -34.40 -7.42
CA LEU A 334 -0.63 -34.95 -6.08
C LEU A 334 -1.99 -35.65 -6.00
N THR A 335 -2.99 -35.18 -6.75
CA THR A 335 -4.33 -35.77 -6.79
C THR A 335 -4.30 -37.20 -7.34
N LYS A 336 -3.38 -37.52 -8.26
CA LYS A 336 -3.22 -38.87 -8.82
C LYS A 336 -2.72 -39.89 -7.79
N GLU A 337 -2.07 -39.41 -6.73
CA GLU A 337 -1.49 -40.23 -5.66
C GLU A 337 -2.37 -40.25 -4.39
N ALA A 338 -3.25 -39.27 -4.23
CA ALA A 338 -4.07 -39.08 -3.05
C ALA A 338 -5.42 -39.80 -3.10
N ARG A 339 -5.96 -40.11 -1.93
CA ARG A 339 -7.38 -40.48 -1.76
C ARG A 339 -8.15 -39.26 -1.29
N ILE A 340 -9.12 -38.82 -2.09
CA ILE A 340 -9.95 -37.64 -1.82
C ILE A 340 -11.41 -38.05 -1.84
N ASN A 341 -12.15 -37.73 -0.77
CA ASN A 341 -13.60 -37.91 -0.74
C ASN A 341 -14.27 -36.56 -0.51
N ILE A 342 -15.06 -36.10 -1.47
CA ILE A 342 -15.88 -34.89 -1.32
C ILE A 342 -17.25 -35.34 -0.81
N LEU A 343 -17.63 -34.84 0.37
CA LEU A 343 -18.85 -35.21 1.09
C LEU A 343 -19.85 -34.04 1.15
N TYR A 344 -19.39 -32.84 0.80
CA TYR A 344 -20.21 -31.65 0.64
C TYR A 344 -21.26 -31.83 -0.45
N LYS A 345 -22.49 -31.39 -0.15
CA LYS A 345 -23.60 -31.34 -1.10
C LYS A 345 -24.12 -29.91 -1.10
N GLU A 346 -24.17 -29.27 -2.27
CA GLU A 346 -24.81 -27.95 -2.39
C GLU A 346 -26.28 -28.07 -1.98
N ALA A 347 -26.75 -27.13 -1.16
CA ALA A 347 -28.18 -27.02 -0.88
C ALA A 347 -28.87 -26.50 -2.15
N ASN A 348 -29.81 -27.28 -2.69
CA ASN A 348 -30.64 -26.90 -3.85
C ASN A 348 -31.46 -25.65 -3.59
#